data_AF-A0A932JPP8-F1
#
_entry.id   AF-A0A932JPP8-F1
#
_cell.length_a   1.000
_cell.length_b   1.000
_cell.length_c   1.000
_cell.angle_alpha   90.00
_cell.angle_beta   90.00
_cell.angle_gamma   90.00
#
_symmetry.space_group_name_H-M   'P 1'
#
loop_
_entity.id
_entity.type
_entity.pdbx_description
1 polymer ?
#
loop_
_entity_poly.entity_id
_entity_poly.type
_entity_poly.pdbx_seq_one_letter_code
_entity_poly.pdbx_strand_id
1 'polypeptide(L)'
;MRARAAFSALALLAASCGPRLVERPAPFSRASRHFRVVSRAAPVVIRRDLDLSQVARLPGAAGSGLRTQGLTVIRHSLATHTNFRSEVGGTAITAWFDDVILELSVSSTTIYIPKEYREGTCEYNAVLQHERGHARLGREHAAAAARELEAALASADLPTRAAPLVSVDYLAVAATLKASLGRIIDPVYKSYEAEDIRRQALLDEPDPYLSVYQACKGWR
;
A
#
# COMPACT_ATOMS: atom_id res chain seq x y z
N MET A 1 -30.66 41.44 76.89
CA MET A 1 -30.09 40.78 78.09
C MET A 1 -30.58 39.35 78.14
N ARG A 2 -29.69 38.40 78.50
CA ARG A 2 -29.84 36.92 78.51
C ARG A 2 -29.71 36.24 77.14
N ALA A 3 -29.14 35.06 76.98
CA ALA A 3 -27.93 34.39 77.47
C ALA A 3 -27.97 32.98 76.83
N ARG A 4 -26.83 32.54 76.27
CA ARG A 4 -26.32 31.16 76.11
C ARG A 4 -27.28 30.03 75.68
N ALA A 5 -26.89 29.30 74.64
CA ALA A 5 -26.31 27.95 74.79
C ALA A 5 -25.79 27.43 73.44
N ALA A 6 -24.50 27.10 73.41
CA ALA A 6 -23.85 26.36 72.34
C ALA A 6 -23.95 24.86 72.64
N PHE A 7 -24.38 24.07 71.66
CA PHE A 7 -24.27 22.61 71.68
C PHE A 7 -23.27 22.19 70.60
N SER A 8 -22.09 21.76 71.04
CA SER A 8 -21.13 21.04 70.21
C SER A 8 -21.60 19.59 70.07
N ALA A 9 -21.91 19.16 68.85
CA ALA A 9 -22.09 17.76 68.51
C ALA A 9 -20.76 17.20 67.99
N LEU A 10 -20.18 16.27 68.76
CA LEU A 10 -19.00 15.50 68.42
C LEU A 10 -19.42 14.39 67.45
N ALA A 11 -19.05 14.47 66.18
CA ALA A 11 -19.28 13.40 65.22
C ALA A 11 -18.17 12.34 65.32
N LEU A 12 -18.51 11.13 65.75
CA LEU A 12 -17.65 9.96 65.64
C LEU A 12 -17.53 9.55 64.16
N LEU A 13 -16.30 9.61 63.62
CA LEU A 13 -15.94 8.96 62.36
C LEU A 13 -15.69 7.47 62.63
N ALA A 14 -16.66 6.62 62.28
CA ALA A 14 -16.45 5.18 62.20
C ALA A 14 -15.61 4.86 60.94
N ALA A 15 -14.37 4.43 61.15
CA ALA A 15 -13.53 3.90 60.08
C ALA A 15 -14.02 2.50 59.71
N SER A 16 -14.73 2.38 58.59
CA SER A 16 -15.06 1.09 57.99
C SER A 16 -13.84 0.55 57.23
N CYS A 17 -13.20 -0.47 57.80
CA CYS A 17 -12.26 -1.33 57.09
C CYS A 17 -13.05 -2.23 56.12
N GLY A 18 -13.39 -1.69 54.95
CA GLY A 18 -13.89 -2.50 53.83
C GLY A 18 -12.73 -3.30 53.19
N PRO A 19 -12.95 -4.54 52.74
CA PRO A 19 -11.94 -5.27 51.99
C PRO A 19 -11.60 -4.51 50.71
N ARG A 20 -10.31 -4.21 50.50
CA ARG A 20 -9.81 -3.70 49.21
C ARG A 20 -10.10 -4.76 48.16
N LEU A 21 -11.09 -4.50 47.31
CA LEU A 21 -11.24 -5.19 46.04
C LEU A 21 -9.91 -5.00 45.30
N VAL A 22 -9.20 -6.11 45.07
CA VAL A 22 -8.06 -6.13 44.16
C VAL A 22 -8.63 -5.76 42.80
N GLU A 23 -8.40 -4.53 42.36
CA GLU A 23 -8.68 -4.12 40.99
C GLU A 23 -7.97 -5.11 40.08
N ARG A 24 -8.74 -5.90 39.34
CA ARG A 24 -8.21 -6.68 38.23
C ARG A 24 -7.55 -5.65 37.30
N PRO A 25 -6.29 -5.84 36.89
CA PRO A 25 -5.68 -4.95 35.92
C PRO A 25 -6.61 -4.85 34.72
N ALA A 26 -6.87 -3.61 34.28
CA ALA A 26 -7.67 -3.32 33.11
C ALA A 26 -7.22 -4.23 31.94
N PRO A 27 -8.14 -4.71 31.09
CA PRO A 27 -7.78 -5.50 29.93
C PRO A 27 -6.69 -4.75 29.16
N PHE A 28 -5.57 -5.44 28.92
CA PHE A 28 -4.42 -4.94 28.20
C PHE A 28 -4.87 -4.09 27.01
N SER A 29 -4.55 -2.79 27.06
CA SER A 29 -4.70 -1.89 25.92
C SER A 29 -4.09 -2.57 24.71
N ARG A 30 -4.89 -2.79 23.64
CA ARG A 30 -4.42 -3.30 22.35
C ARG A 30 -3.13 -2.56 22.01
N ALA A 31 -1.99 -3.25 22.10
CA ALA A 31 -0.73 -2.73 21.60
C ALA A 31 -1.00 -2.29 20.16
N SER A 32 -0.69 -1.03 19.87
CA SER A 32 -0.94 -0.41 18.57
C SER A 32 -0.35 -1.30 17.50
N ARG A 33 -1.22 -1.79 16.61
CA ARG A 33 -0.80 -2.49 15.40
C ARG A 33 0.01 -1.50 14.57
N HIS A 34 1.33 -1.64 14.53
CA HIS A 34 2.18 -0.83 13.66
C HIS A 34 2.19 -1.44 12.27
N PHE A 35 1.04 -1.30 11.60
CA PHE A 35 0.90 -1.56 10.18
C PHE A 35 0.99 -0.24 9.45
N ARG A 36 1.87 -0.19 8.46
CA ARG A 36 2.00 0.98 7.59
C ARG A 36 2.23 0.52 6.18
N VAL A 37 1.43 1.05 5.26
CA VAL A 37 1.70 0.93 3.84
C VAL A 37 2.23 2.27 3.35
N VAL A 38 3.44 2.26 2.79
CA VAL A 38 4.05 3.43 2.17
C VAL A 38 3.87 3.30 0.67
N SER A 39 3.33 4.35 0.04
CA SER A 39 3.30 4.45 -1.41
C SER A 39 4.28 5.52 -1.88
N ARG A 40 5.13 5.16 -2.83
CA ARG A 40 6.06 6.10 -3.49
C ARG A 40 5.89 6.03 -5.00
N ALA A 41 6.15 7.15 -5.66
CA ALA A 41 6.22 7.20 -7.11
C ALA A 41 7.50 7.90 -7.54
N ALA A 42 8.31 7.22 -8.35
CA ALA A 42 9.47 7.82 -8.98
C ALA A 42 9.04 8.90 -9.99
N PRO A 43 9.88 9.91 -10.26
CA PRO A 43 9.65 10.86 -11.33
C PRO A 43 9.52 10.18 -12.69
N VAL A 44 8.72 10.79 -13.57
CA VAL A 44 8.56 10.32 -14.96
C VAL A 44 9.79 10.74 -15.78
N VAL A 45 10.38 9.78 -16.48
CA VAL A 45 11.46 10.02 -17.46
C VAL A 45 10.88 9.98 -18.86
N ILE A 46 11.19 10.96 -19.69
CA ILE A 46 10.79 10.99 -21.10
C ILE A 46 12.00 10.65 -21.97
N ARG A 47 11.86 9.62 -22.83
CA ARG A 47 12.87 9.11 -23.75
C ARG A 47 12.43 9.33 -25.19
N ARG A 48 13.37 9.73 -26.05
CA ARG A 48 13.11 10.16 -27.44
C ARG A 48 14.17 9.72 -28.43
N ASP A 49 15.00 8.78 -28.01
CA ASP A 49 16.13 8.24 -28.76
C ASP A 49 15.77 7.03 -29.63
N LEU A 50 14.53 6.55 -29.53
CA LEU A 50 14.01 5.40 -30.28
C LEU A 50 13.07 5.86 -31.41
N ASP A 51 13.11 5.17 -32.55
CA ASP A 51 12.07 5.31 -33.58
C ASP A 51 10.82 4.47 -33.29
N LEU A 52 9.75 4.73 -34.04
CA LEU A 52 8.48 3.99 -33.99
C LEU A 52 8.67 2.46 -33.95
N SER A 53 9.56 1.93 -34.81
CA SER A 53 9.81 0.48 -34.89
C SER A 53 10.52 -0.06 -33.65
N GLN A 54 11.43 0.72 -33.06
CA GLN A 54 12.12 0.38 -31.82
C GLN A 54 11.17 0.45 -30.62
N VAL A 55 10.30 1.46 -30.55
CA VAL A 55 9.28 1.59 -29.49
C VAL A 55 8.29 0.42 -29.57
N ALA A 56 7.81 0.06 -30.75
CA ALA A 56 6.91 -1.07 -30.96
C ALA A 56 7.48 -2.46 -30.57
N ARG A 57 8.81 -2.57 -30.41
CA ARG A 57 9.48 -3.81 -29.97
C ARG A 57 9.76 -3.85 -28.47
N LEU A 58 9.48 -2.77 -27.73
CA LEU A 58 9.65 -2.75 -26.29
C LEU A 58 8.60 -3.64 -25.60
N PRO A 59 8.93 -4.30 -24.48
CA PRO A 59 7.94 -5.00 -23.67
C PRO A 59 6.82 -4.06 -23.23
N GLY A 60 5.56 -4.50 -23.39
CA GLY A 60 4.37 -3.71 -23.07
C GLY A 60 3.85 -2.85 -24.21
N ALA A 61 4.55 -2.77 -25.35
CA ALA A 61 3.97 -2.20 -26.57
C ALA A 61 2.75 -3.03 -26.99
N ALA A 62 1.63 -2.35 -27.28
CA ALA A 62 0.38 -3.01 -27.61
C ALA A 62 0.52 -3.91 -28.85
N GLY A 63 -0.02 -5.13 -28.74
CA GLY A 63 -0.30 -6.03 -29.88
C GLY A 63 -1.68 -5.81 -30.49
N SER A 64 -2.35 -4.68 -30.19
CA SER A 64 -3.77 -4.41 -30.46
C SER A 64 -4.14 -4.17 -31.93
N GLY A 65 -3.27 -4.50 -32.88
CA GLY A 65 -3.47 -4.21 -34.32
C GLY A 65 -3.34 -2.72 -34.69
N LEU A 66 -3.35 -1.82 -33.70
CA LEU A 66 -2.99 -0.41 -33.83
C LEU A 66 -1.46 -0.25 -33.79
N ARG A 67 -0.93 0.73 -34.54
CA ARG A 67 0.50 1.05 -34.52
C ARG A 67 0.87 1.67 -33.19
N THR A 68 2.00 1.28 -32.60
CA THR A 68 2.52 1.88 -31.37
C THR A 68 3.02 3.31 -31.66
N GLN A 69 2.29 4.32 -31.19
CA GLN A 69 2.61 5.74 -31.43
C GLN A 69 3.40 6.38 -30.28
N GLY A 70 3.37 5.74 -29.13
CA GLY A 70 4.10 6.03 -27.91
C GLY A 70 4.10 4.80 -27.02
N LEU A 71 4.87 4.82 -25.95
CA LEU A 71 4.80 3.77 -24.94
C LEU A 71 5.13 4.29 -23.55
N THR A 72 4.29 3.97 -22.58
CA THR A 72 4.58 4.15 -21.17
C THR A 72 4.94 2.81 -20.53
N VAL A 73 6.17 2.71 -20.02
CA VAL A 73 6.61 1.56 -19.22
C VAL A 73 6.61 1.96 -17.75
N ILE A 74 5.78 1.28 -16.96
CA ILE A 74 5.68 1.46 -15.51
C ILE A 74 6.24 0.21 -14.85
N ARG A 75 7.09 0.38 -13.83
CA ARG A 75 7.53 -0.73 -12.97
C ARG A 75 7.00 -0.53 -11.57
N HIS A 76 6.41 -1.59 -11.04
CA HIS A 76 5.92 -1.65 -9.68
C HIS A 76 6.85 -2.52 -8.85
N SER A 77 6.92 -2.22 -7.55
CA SER A 77 7.64 -3.04 -6.59
C SER A 77 6.89 -3.08 -5.28
N LEU A 78 6.81 -4.26 -4.68
CA LEU A 78 6.29 -4.45 -3.34
C LEU A 78 7.41 -4.97 -2.44
N ALA A 79 7.78 -4.20 -1.42
CA ALA A 79 8.70 -4.63 -0.38
C ALA A 79 7.94 -4.86 0.93
N THR A 80 8.33 -5.90 1.66
CA THR A 80 7.75 -6.26 2.96
C THR A 80 8.87 -6.23 4.00
N HIS A 81 8.74 -5.35 4.99
CA HIS A 81 9.65 -5.24 6.11
C HIS A 81 8.92 -5.67 7.38
N THR A 82 9.40 -6.73 8.01
CA THR A 82 8.76 -7.32 9.19
C THR A 82 9.72 -7.36 10.35
N ASN A 83 9.26 -6.90 11.51
CA ASN A 83 9.90 -7.17 12.78
C ASN A 83 9.01 -8.14 13.53
N PHE A 84 9.57 -9.29 13.91
CA PHE A 84 8.91 -10.23 14.81
C PHE A 84 9.68 -10.26 16.13
N ARG A 85 8.95 -10.43 17.22
CA ARG A 85 9.53 -10.72 18.54
C ARG A 85 9.25 -12.16 18.89
N SER A 86 10.14 -12.71 19.70
CA SER A 86 9.94 -14.03 20.30
C SER A 86 10.46 -14.06 21.73
N GLU A 87 9.85 -14.93 22.52
CA GLU A 87 10.26 -15.29 23.87
C GLU A 87 10.37 -16.82 23.96
N VAL A 88 11.39 -17.31 24.66
CA VAL A 88 11.57 -18.75 24.92
C VAL A 88 11.09 -19.04 26.33
N GLY A 89 10.09 -19.91 26.45
CA GLY A 89 9.53 -20.39 27.72
C GLY A 89 9.66 -21.90 27.81
N GLY A 90 10.62 -22.39 28.59
CA GLY A 90 10.93 -23.82 28.65
C GLY A 90 11.40 -24.34 27.28
N THR A 91 10.67 -25.30 26.71
CA THR A 91 10.95 -25.86 25.37
C THR A 91 10.14 -25.19 24.26
N ALA A 92 9.25 -24.25 24.59
CA ALA A 92 8.40 -23.57 23.64
C ALA A 92 8.91 -22.16 23.32
N ILE A 93 8.69 -21.76 22.09
CA ILE A 93 8.94 -20.43 21.55
C ILE A 93 7.59 -19.79 21.30
N THR A 94 7.43 -18.60 21.85
CA THR A 94 6.25 -17.76 21.64
C THR A 94 6.66 -16.60 20.75
N ALA A 95 6.02 -16.40 19.60
CA ALA A 95 6.40 -15.37 18.63
C ALA A 95 5.21 -14.61 18.05
N TRP A 96 5.42 -13.33 17.73
CA TRP A 96 4.39 -12.43 17.19
C TRP A 96 5.00 -11.31 16.35
N PHE A 97 4.16 -10.60 15.60
CA PHE A 97 4.57 -9.40 14.88
C PHE A 97 4.68 -8.20 15.82
N ASP A 98 5.82 -7.49 15.74
CA ASP A 98 6.02 -6.18 16.36
C ASP A 98 5.62 -5.07 15.39
N ASP A 99 6.17 -5.13 14.17
CA ASP A 99 5.88 -4.21 13.08
C ASP A 99 5.75 -4.96 11.75
N VAL A 100 4.85 -4.48 10.89
CA VAL A 100 4.83 -4.86 9.48
C VAL A 100 4.66 -3.60 8.64
N ILE A 101 5.69 -3.31 7.83
CA ILE A 101 5.70 -2.19 6.90
C ILE A 101 5.70 -2.76 5.49
N LEU A 102 4.71 -2.39 4.70
CA LEU A 102 4.68 -2.65 3.27
C LEU A 102 5.08 -1.38 2.52
N GLU A 103 5.89 -1.52 1.49
CA GLU A 103 6.20 -0.43 0.57
C GLU A 103 5.77 -0.84 -0.85
N LEU A 104 4.67 -0.25 -1.32
CA LEU A 104 4.18 -0.40 -2.69
C LEU A 104 4.59 0.83 -3.50
N SER A 105 5.57 0.66 -4.37
CA SER A 105 6.19 1.76 -5.10
C SER A 105 5.99 1.61 -6.60
N VAL A 106 5.69 2.72 -7.27
CA VAL A 106 5.96 2.90 -8.70
C VAL A 106 7.45 3.22 -8.83
N SER A 107 8.27 2.19 -8.98
CA SER A 107 9.74 2.26 -8.90
C SER A 107 10.36 2.95 -10.12
N SER A 108 9.70 2.92 -11.27
CA SER A 108 10.06 3.73 -12.43
C SER A 108 8.86 3.98 -13.33
N THR A 109 8.88 5.10 -14.05
CA THR A 109 7.95 5.41 -15.12
C THR A 109 8.71 6.05 -16.27
N THR A 110 8.75 5.37 -17.40
CA THR A 110 9.42 5.86 -18.61
C THR A 110 8.41 6.01 -19.74
N ILE A 111 8.29 7.22 -20.27
CA ILE A 111 7.51 7.51 -21.47
C ILE A 111 8.46 7.56 -22.66
N TYR A 112 8.20 6.73 -23.66
CA TYR A 112 8.89 6.73 -24.95
C TYR A 112 8.04 7.45 -25.97
N ILE A 113 8.58 8.54 -26.52
CA ILE A 113 8.01 9.23 -27.66
C ILE A 113 8.94 8.99 -28.86
N PRO A 114 8.45 8.42 -29.97
CA PRO A 114 9.27 8.19 -31.15
C PRO A 114 9.96 9.46 -31.65
N LYS A 115 11.22 9.33 -32.10
CA LYS A 115 12.04 10.47 -32.56
C LYS A 115 11.46 11.20 -33.78
N GLU A 116 10.58 10.53 -34.54
CA GLU A 116 9.82 11.11 -35.65
C GLU A 116 8.93 12.26 -35.21
N TYR A 117 8.39 12.20 -33.98
CA TYR A 117 7.57 13.24 -33.39
C TYR A 117 8.48 14.25 -32.67
N ARG A 118 8.80 15.32 -33.39
CA ARG A 118 9.66 16.40 -32.87
C ARG A 118 8.97 17.15 -31.73
N GLU A 119 9.76 17.66 -30.79
CA GLU A 119 9.23 18.35 -29.62
C GLU A 119 8.36 19.53 -30.04
N GLY A 120 7.25 19.71 -29.32
CA GLY A 120 6.33 20.82 -29.57
C GLY A 120 5.46 20.68 -30.81
N THR A 121 5.60 19.61 -31.62
CA THR A 121 4.65 19.37 -32.72
C THR A 121 3.31 18.85 -32.20
N CYS A 122 2.31 18.91 -33.08
CA CYS A 122 0.95 18.40 -32.81
C CYS A 122 1.00 16.93 -32.37
N GLU A 123 1.72 16.09 -33.11
CA GLU A 123 1.86 14.66 -32.87
C GLU A 123 2.55 14.39 -31.54
N TYR A 124 3.66 15.10 -31.28
CA TYR A 124 4.41 14.95 -30.04
C TYR A 124 3.54 15.27 -28.81
N ASN A 125 2.79 16.38 -28.86
CA ASN A 125 1.95 16.79 -27.74
C ASN A 125 0.79 15.81 -27.53
N ALA A 126 0.18 15.32 -28.62
CA ALA A 126 -0.91 14.34 -28.55
C ALA A 126 -0.44 13.02 -27.95
N VAL A 127 0.67 12.45 -28.45
CA VAL A 127 1.25 11.22 -27.90
C VAL A 127 1.68 11.43 -26.45
N LEU A 128 2.40 12.51 -26.14
CA LEU A 128 2.84 12.77 -24.77
C LEU A 128 1.68 12.94 -23.79
N GLN A 129 0.58 13.56 -24.21
CA GLN A 129 -0.62 13.69 -23.39
C GLN A 129 -1.24 12.32 -23.09
N HIS A 130 -1.35 11.46 -24.11
CA HIS A 130 -1.83 10.09 -23.98
C HIS A 130 -0.97 9.28 -23.01
N GLU A 131 0.35 9.27 -23.23
CA GLU A 131 1.30 8.53 -22.41
C GLU A 131 1.35 9.04 -20.95
N ARG A 132 1.19 10.36 -20.75
CA ARG A 132 1.01 10.92 -19.40
C ARG A 132 -0.27 10.42 -18.71
N GLY A 133 -1.28 10.05 -19.48
CA GLY A 133 -2.49 9.37 -19.02
C GLY A 133 -2.16 8.04 -18.35
N HIS A 134 -1.46 7.14 -19.05
CA HIS A 134 -1.00 5.86 -18.50
C HIS A 134 -0.18 6.05 -17.22
N ALA A 135 0.78 6.97 -17.25
CA ALA A 135 1.64 7.29 -16.10
C ALA A 135 0.83 7.77 -14.88
N ARG A 136 -0.20 8.60 -15.10
CA ARG A 136 -1.08 9.08 -14.03
C ARG A 136 -1.93 7.94 -13.48
N LEU A 137 -2.55 7.16 -14.36
CA LEU A 137 -3.42 6.06 -14.00
C LEU A 137 -2.69 5.00 -13.16
N GLY A 138 -1.47 4.63 -13.55
CA GLY A 138 -0.66 3.67 -12.79
C GLY A 138 -0.29 4.16 -11.39
N ARG A 139 -0.04 5.47 -11.21
CA ARG A 139 0.17 6.06 -9.87
C ARG A 139 -1.10 6.04 -9.02
N GLU A 140 -2.23 6.37 -9.62
CA GLU A 140 -3.54 6.38 -8.93
C GLU A 140 -3.93 4.96 -8.47
N HIS A 141 -3.71 3.95 -9.30
CA HIS A 141 -3.96 2.55 -8.93
C HIS A 141 -3.01 2.05 -7.84
N ALA A 142 -1.71 2.34 -7.94
CA ALA A 142 -0.76 1.96 -6.90
C ALA A 142 -1.15 2.57 -5.54
N ALA A 143 -1.61 3.83 -5.54
CA ALA A 143 -2.12 4.49 -4.32
C ALA A 143 -3.42 3.86 -3.81
N ALA A 144 -4.32 3.40 -4.70
CA ALA A 144 -5.53 2.68 -4.31
C ALA A 144 -5.22 1.31 -3.71
N ALA A 145 -4.37 0.52 -4.37
CA ALA A 145 -3.92 -0.78 -3.89
C ALA A 145 -3.19 -0.68 -2.54
N ALA A 146 -2.42 0.40 -2.31
CA ALA A 146 -1.80 0.66 -1.02
C ALA A 146 -2.83 0.79 0.12
N ARG A 147 -3.94 1.50 -0.13
CA ARG A 147 -5.05 1.62 0.85
C ARG A 147 -5.76 0.29 1.08
N GLU A 148 -5.94 -0.51 0.02
CA GLU A 148 -6.54 -1.85 0.14
C GLU A 148 -5.66 -2.80 0.94
N LEU A 149 -4.35 -2.78 0.72
CA LEU A 149 -3.38 -3.54 1.52
C LEU A 149 -3.40 -3.11 3.00
N GLU A 150 -3.49 -1.81 3.26
CA GLU A 150 -3.57 -1.27 4.62
C GLU A 150 -4.85 -1.75 5.32
N ALA A 151 -6.00 -1.68 4.64
CA ALA A 151 -7.26 -2.18 5.17
C ALA A 151 -7.23 -3.71 5.40
N ALA A 152 -6.65 -4.46 4.47
CA ALA A 152 -6.51 -5.92 4.59
C ALA A 152 -5.67 -6.29 5.82
N LEU A 153 -4.51 -5.64 6.02
CA LEU A 153 -3.66 -5.84 7.19
C LEU A 153 -4.34 -5.42 8.50
N ALA A 154 -5.06 -4.29 8.50
CA ALA A 154 -5.78 -3.80 9.67
C ALA A 154 -6.93 -4.73 10.10
N SER A 155 -7.54 -5.43 9.15
CA SER A 155 -8.64 -6.38 9.41
C SER A 155 -8.17 -7.81 9.74
N ALA A 156 -6.91 -8.15 9.41
CA ALA A 156 -6.39 -9.49 9.56
C ALA A 156 -6.14 -9.89 11.03
N ASP A 157 -6.36 -11.18 11.31
CA ASP A 157 -5.99 -11.85 12.55
C ASP A 157 -4.54 -12.34 12.48
N LEU A 158 -3.62 -11.38 12.53
CA LEU A 158 -2.19 -11.65 12.58
C LEU A 158 -1.73 -11.90 14.02
N PRO A 159 -0.78 -12.82 14.25
CA PRO A 159 -0.24 -13.06 15.59
C PRO A 159 0.30 -11.77 16.24
N THR A 160 -0.23 -11.46 17.42
CA THR A 160 0.14 -10.29 18.21
C THR A 160 0.69 -10.72 19.55
N ARG A 161 1.24 -9.78 20.33
CA ARG A 161 1.67 -10.09 21.70
C ARG A 161 0.55 -10.67 22.58
N ALA A 162 -0.70 -10.26 22.35
CA ALA A 162 -1.85 -10.74 23.11
C ALA A 162 -2.36 -12.12 22.63
N ALA A 163 -2.05 -12.49 21.40
CA ALA A 163 -2.40 -13.77 20.78
C ALA A 163 -1.20 -14.26 19.93
N PRO A 164 -0.11 -14.70 20.58
CA PRO A 164 1.10 -15.07 19.88
C PRO A 164 1.00 -16.50 19.33
N LEU A 165 1.86 -16.82 18.36
CA LEU A 165 2.08 -18.20 17.96
C LEU A 165 2.98 -18.90 18.96
N VAL A 166 2.69 -20.16 19.27
CA VAL A 166 3.50 -21.00 20.14
C VAL A 166 3.97 -22.22 19.35
N SER A 167 5.26 -22.52 19.39
CA SER A 167 5.88 -23.65 18.68
C SER A 167 7.13 -24.11 19.43
N VAL A 168 7.48 -25.39 19.36
CA VAL A 168 8.79 -25.88 19.84
C VAL A 168 9.90 -25.72 18.80
N ASP A 169 9.53 -25.36 17.56
CA ASP A 169 10.45 -25.14 16.44
C ASP A 169 10.41 -23.66 16.00
N TYR A 170 11.58 -23.01 16.09
CA TYR A 170 11.79 -21.62 15.70
C TYR A 170 11.59 -21.39 14.20
N LEU A 171 12.10 -22.31 13.37
CA LEU A 171 12.00 -22.16 11.91
C LEU A 171 10.55 -22.32 11.46
N ALA A 172 9.81 -23.24 12.08
CA ALA A 172 8.38 -23.41 11.82
C ALA A 172 7.57 -22.16 12.22
N VAL A 173 7.88 -21.51 13.36
CA VAL A 173 7.13 -20.31 13.78
C VAL A 173 7.41 -19.12 12.85
N ALA A 174 8.67 -18.92 12.45
CA ALA A 174 9.04 -17.88 11.51
C ALA A 174 8.40 -18.09 10.12
N ALA A 175 8.39 -19.33 9.63
CA ALA A 175 7.72 -19.68 8.38
C ALA A 175 6.20 -19.44 8.46
N THR A 176 5.58 -19.79 9.58
CA THR A 176 4.13 -19.57 9.82
C THR A 176 3.78 -18.08 9.83
N LEU A 177 4.59 -17.25 10.51
CA LEU A 177 4.44 -15.79 10.48
C LEU A 177 4.52 -15.28 9.05
N LYS A 178 5.57 -15.63 8.30
CA LYS A 178 5.71 -15.20 6.89
C LYS A 178 4.53 -15.64 6.03
N ALA A 179 4.09 -16.89 6.16
CA ALA A 179 2.94 -17.42 5.42
C ALA A 179 1.63 -16.71 5.78
N SER A 180 1.45 -16.30 7.04
CA SER A 180 0.26 -15.54 7.46
C SER A 180 0.16 -14.19 6.73
N LEU A 181 1.28 -13.49 6.53
CA LEU A 181 1.32 -12.25 5.75
C LEU A 181 1.08 -12.50 4.26
N GLY A 182 1.73 -13.50 3.66
CA GLY A 182 1.54 -13.82 2.24
C GLY A 182 0.07 -14.10 1.90
N ARG A 183 -0.67 -14.80 2.78
CA ARG A 183 -2.11 -15.05 2.60
C ARG A 183 -2.98 -13.78 2.54
N ILE A 184 -2.52 -12.68 3.13
CA ILE A 184 -3.23 -11.39 3.14
C ILE A 184 -2.78 -10.54 1.94
N ILE A 185 -1.47 -10.49 1.71
CA ILE A 185 -0.84 -9.60 0.74
C ILE A 185 -1.03 -10.11 -0.69
N ASP A 186 -0.75 -11.39 -0.94
CA ASP A 186 -0.67 -11.94 -2.30
C ASP A 186 -1.99 -11.79 -3.08
N PRO A 187 -3.18 -12.05 -2.49
CA PRO A 187 -4.44 -11.90 -3.22
C PRO A 187 -4.71 -10.43 -3.62
N VAL A 188 -4.45 -9.49 -2.70
CA VAL A 188 -4.67 -8.05 -2.95
C VAL A 188 -3.70 -7.57 -4.03
N TYR A 189 -2.42 -7.94 -3.94
CA TYR A 189 -1.41 -7.53 -4.91
C TYR A 189 -1.66 -8.13 -6.31
N LYS A 190 -2.05 -9.41 -6.40
CA LYS A 190 -2.45 -10.03 -7.68
C LYS A 190 -3.68 -9.37 -8.30
N SER A 191 -4.68 -9.03 -7.49
CA SER A 191 -5.85 -8.30 -7.95
C SER A 191 -5.48 -6.93 -8.50
N TYR A 192 -4.58 -6.23 -7.81
CA TYR A 192 -4.02 -4.97 -8.27
C TYR A 192 -3.31 -5.11 -9.63
N GLU A 193 -2.42 -6.09 -9.81
CA GLU A 193 -1.72 -6.30 -11.08
C GLU A 193 -2.68 -6.57 -12.24
N ALA A 194 -3.70 -7.41 -12.02
CA ALA A 194 -4.70 -7.72 -13.03
C ALA A 194 -5.56 -6.49 -13.39
N GLU A 195 -5.99 -5.72 -12.40
CA GLU A 195 -6.81 -4.54 -12.60
C GLU A 195 -6.03 -3.39 -13.26
N ASP A 196 -4.74 -3.23 -12.92
CA ASP A 196 -3.88 -2.25 -13.57
C ASP A 196 -3.74 -2.58 -15.07
N ILE A 197 -3.39 -3.81 -15.43
CA ILE A 197 -3.32 -4.25 -16.83
C ILE A 197 -4.63 -3.95 -17.57
N ARG A 198 -5.78 -4.31 -16.97
CA ARG A 198 -7.10 -4.10 -17.58
C ARG A 198 -7.39 -2.62 -17.81
N ARG A 199 -7.10 -1.76 -16.84
CA ARG A 199 -7.40 -0.33 -16.93
C ARG A 199 -6.42 0.43 -17.80
N GLN A 200 -5.16 0.01 -17.87
CA GLN A 200 -4.20 0.53 -18.84
C GLN A 200 -4.71 0.27 -20.27
N ALA A 201 -5.15 -0.96 -20.55
CA ALA A 201 -5.71 -1.32 -21.86
C ALA A 201 -6.97 -0.51 -22.22
N LEU A 202 -7.84 -0.22 -21.24
CA LEU A 202 -9.02 0.62 -21.47
C LEU A 202 -8.70 2.07 -21.84
N LEU A 203 -7.51 2.58 -21.50
CA LEU A 203 -7.12 3.93 -21.90
C LEU A 203 -6.77 4.02 -23.39
N ASP A 204 -6.36 2.89 -23.98
CA ASP A 204 -6.06 2.77 -25.41
C ASP A 204 -7.30 2.45 -26.26
N GLU A 205 -8.48 2.29 -25.65
CA GLU A 205 -9.71 1.90 -26.32
C GLU A 205 -10.88 2.88 -26.08
N PRO A 206 -11.61 3.32 -27.13
CA PRO A 206 -11.26 3.16 -28.55
C PRO A 206 -9.98 3.92 -28.90
N ASP A 207 -9.50 3.80 -30.14
CA ASP A 207 -8.27 4.45 -30.59
C ASP A 207 -8.23 5.95 -30.18
N PRO A 208 -7.32 6.33 -29.25
CA PRO A 208 -7.28 7.66 -28.67
C PRO A 208 -6.83 8.72 -29.69
N TYR A 209 -6.26 8.28 -30.82
CA TYR A 209 -5.70 9.15 -31.83
C TYR A 209 -6.64 9.37 -33.03
N LEU A 210 -7.86 8.82 -33.01
CA LEU A 210 -8.81 8.93 -34.12
C LEU A 210 -9.01 10.40 -34.58
N SER A 211 -9.20 11.32 -33.63
CA SER A 211 -9.34 12.76 -33.93
C SER A 211 -8.01 13.46 -34.24
N VAL A 212 -6.89 12.85 -33.83
CA VAL A 212 -5.54 13.39 -33.99
C VAL A 212 -5.01 13.13 -35.40
N TYR A 213 -5.35 11.97 -36.00
CA TYR A 213 -4.95 11.58 -37.35
C TYR A 213 -5.25 12.63 -38.42
N GLN A 214 -6.39 13.30 -38.30
CA GLN A 214 -6.83 14.32 -39.25
C GLN A 214 -6.30 15.71 -38.91
N ALA A 215 -6.03 15.98 -37.64
CA ALA A 215 -5.59 17.30 -37.16
C ALA A 215 -4.07 17.50 -37.29
N CYS A 216 -3.28 16.45 -37.09
CA CYS A 216 -1.83 16.52 -37.09
C CYS A 216 -1.24 16.08 -38.44
N LYS A 217 -0.65 17.04 -39.18
CA LYS A 217 -0.18 16.85 -40.56
C LYS A 217 1.02 15.91 -40.71
N GLY A 218 1.76 15.65 -39.63
CA GLY A 218 2.97 14.83 -39.59
C GLY A 218 2.77 13.48 -38.93
N TRP A 219 1.53 13.03 -38.74
CA TRP A 219 1.22 11.71 -38.18
C TRP A 219 1.81 10.58 -39.05
N ARG A 220 2.40 9.54 -38.43
CA ARG A 220 3.10 8.44 -39.12
C ARG A 220 2.60 7.07 -38.68
#